data_AF-A0AAV9D383-F1
#
_entry.id   AF-A0AAV9D383-F1
#
_cell.length_a   1.000
_cell.length_b   1.000
_cell.length_c   1.000
_cell.angle_alpha   90.00
_cell.angle_beta   90.00
_cell.angle_gamma   90.00
#
_symmetry.space_group_name_H-M   'P 1'
#
loop_
_entity.id
_entity.type
_entity.pdbx_description
1 polymer ?
#
loop_
_entity_poly.entity_id
_entity_poly.type
_entity_poly.pdbx_seq_one_letter_code
_entity_poly.pdbx_strand_id
1 'polypeptide(L)'
;MMLSLCSSLLLVTSQSDSCTAKLSLNSNLIPFSTTNLSCDSVWSSQKFILRYAQTTPGTWSFILSAPDNNAYISVGFSSNGRMVGTSAIAGWVNSGGPGVVKQYYLGGTGSGDCPPDQGELTLVKESMMIISQSSNLYMVFQINTTAQPKTQLIYAVGPKNRLPSSSSSGGYYLPQHKDTVSTSINYVNGN
;
A
#
# COMPACT_ATOMS: atom_id res chain seq x y z
N MET A 1 -11.86 54.85 11.73
CA MET A 1 -12.13 53.45 12.14
C MET A 1 -11.84 52.57 10.93
N MET A 2 -10.70 51.87 10.93
CA MET A 2 -10.38 50.90 9.87
C MET A 2 -9.86 49.66 10.60
N LEU A 3 -10.73 48.64 10.71
CA LEU A 3 -10.39 47.37 11.33
C LEU A 3 -9.47 46.59 10.39
N SER A 4 -8.23 46.37 10.83
CA SER A 4 -7.32 45.42 10.19
C SER A 4 -7.68 44.02 10.67
N LEU A 5 -8.28 43.22 9.77
CA LEU A 5 -8.54 41.80 10.00
C LEU A 5 -7.26 41.02 9.72
N CYS A 6 -6.59 40.59 10.80
CA CYS A 6 -5.44 39.70 10.74
C CYS A 6 -5.93 38.30 10.32
N SER A 7 -5.82 37.97 9.02
CA SER A 7 -6.14 36.64 8.51
C SER A 7 -5.04 35.67 8.92
N SER A 8 -5.28 34.84 9.93
CA SER A 8 -4.40 33.75 10.31
C SER A 8 -4.45 32.66 9.24
N LEU A 9 -3.40 32.58 8.41
CA LEU A 9 -3.14 31.43 7.54
C LEU A 9 -2.90 30.21 8.42
N LEU A 10 -3.84 29.27 8.44
CA LEU A 10 -3.62 27.93 8.97
C LEU A 10 -2.61 27.23 8.06
N LEU A 11 -1.35 27.15 8.48
CA LEU A 11 -0.37 26.25 7.88
C LEU A 11 -0.83 24.82 8.18
N VAL A 12 -1.45 24.16 7.19
CA VAL A 12 -1.65 22.70 7.23
C VAL A 12 -0.25 22.08 7.10
N THR A 13 0.32 21.65 8.22
CA THR A 13 1.56 20.87 8.21
C THR A 13 1.24 19.47 7.69
N SER A 14 1.47 19.23 6.40
CA SER A 14 1.55 17.85 5.90
C SER A 14 2.77 17.21 6.54
N GLN A 15 2.54 16.39 7.58
CA GLN A 15 3.59 15.58 8.15
C GLN A 15 3.89 14.46 7.14
N SER A 16 5.07 14.52 6.52
CA SER A 16 5.55 13.45 5.64
C SER A 16 5.81 12.18 6.46
N ASP A 17 5.23 11.05 6.05
CA ASP A 17 5.47 9.77 6.69
C ASP A 17 6.97 9.38 6.63
N SER A 18 7.47 8.73 7.67
CA SER A 18 8.85 8.25 7.76
C SER A 18 8.99 7.10 8.78
N CYS A 19 10.11 6.36 8.70
CA CYS A 19 10.43 5.35 9.72
C CYS A 19 10.89 5.91 11.06
N THR A 20 11.19 7.21 11.13
CA THR A 20 11.56 7.89 12.38
C THR A 20 10.36 8.58 13.03
N ALA A 21 9.29 8.81 12.29
CA ALA A 21 8.06 9.37 12.79
C ALA A 21 7.21 8.30 13.47
N LYS A 22 6.53 8.68 14.57
CA LYS A 22 5.53 7.83 15.19
C LYS A 22 4.36 7.66 14.22
N LEU A 23 4.05 6.40 13.87
CA LEU A 23 2.89 6.09 13.05
C LEU A 23 1.61 6.47 13.81
N SER A 24 0.94 7.53 13.34
CA SER A 24 -0.26 8.10 13.95
C SER A 24 -1.49 7.82 13.10
N LEU A 25 -1.75 6.55 12.81
CA LEU A 25 -2.99 6.14 12.15
C LEU A 25 -4.11 5.99 13.17
N ASN A 26 -5.36 6.21 12.73
CA ASN A 26 -6.53 5.92 13.55
C ASN A 26 -6.54 4.42 13.93
N SER A 27 -6.04 4.10 15.12
CA SER A 27 -5.77 2.74 15.58
C SER A 27 -7.00 1.84 15.59
N ASN A 28 -8.20 2.42 15.70
CA ASN A 28 -9.47 1.71 15.68
C ASN A 28 -9.78 1.05 14.32
N LEU A 29 -9.06 1.40 13.26
CA LEU A 29 -9.23 0.82 11.94
C LEU A 29 -8.25 -0.32 11.65
N ILE A 30 -7.10 -0.37 12.35
CA ILE A 30 -6.04 -1.35 12.07
C ILE A 30 -6.28 -2.61 12.91
N PRO A 31 -6.39 -3.79 12.29
CA PRO A 31 -6.76 -5.02 13.00
C PRO A 31 -5.62 -5.63 13.84
N PHE A 32 -4.48 -4.94 13.99
CA PHE A 32 -3.29 -5.42 14.69
C PHE A 32 -2.51 -4.29 15.36
N SER A 33 -1.66 -4.66 16.32
CA SER A 33 -0.76 -3.73 17.00
C SER A 33 0.32 -3.21 16.05
N THR A 34 0.48 -1.89 15.98
CA THR A 34 1.49 -1.23 15.14
C THR A 34 2.79 -0.90 15.88
N THR A 35 2.92 -1.29 17.15
CA THR A 35 4.02 -0.86 18.04
C THR A 35 5.38 -1.43 17.66
N ASN A 36 5.43 -2.69 17.19
CA ASN A 36 6.69 -3.42 16.93
C ASN A 36 6.89 -3.73 15.45
N LEU A 37 6.39 -2.87 14.56
CA LEU A 37 6.63 -3.07 13.14
C LEU A 37 8.06 -2.65 12.79
N SER A 38 8.79 -3.54 12.13
CA SER A 38 9.96 -3.13 11.34
C SER A 38 9.54 -2.10 10.30
N CYS A 39 10.44 -1.19 9.94
CA CYS A 39 10.14 -0.11 8.99
C CYS A 39 11.32 0.11 8.05
N ASP A 40 11.05 0.00 6.76
CA ASP A 40 12.03 0.19 5.69
C ASP A 40 11.55 1.26 4.69
N SER A 41 12.44 2.18 4.32
CA SER A 41 12.23 3.09 3.18
C SER A 41 12.59 2.33 1.90
N VAL A 42 11.58 1.69 1.31
CA VAL A 42 11.77 0.70 0.24
C VAL A 42 11.86 1.32 -1.15
N TRP A 43 11.38 2.56 -1.34
CA TRP A 43 11.50 3.26 -2.61
C TRP A 43 11.54 4.77 -2.42
N SER A 44 12.74 5.34 -2.34
CA SER A 44 12.93 6.75 -1.99
C SER A 44 12.36 7.73 -3.02
N SER A 45 12.47 7.45 -4.33
CA SER A 45 12.00 8.36 -5.38
C SER A 45 10.48 8.50 -5.44
N GLN A 46 9.73 7.46 -5.05
CA GLN A 46 8.27 7.50 -4.89
C GLN A 46 7.83 7.59 -3.43
N LYS A 47 8.77 7.69 -2.49
CA LYS A 47 8.56 7.77 -1.03
C LYS A 47 7.74 6.61 -0.48
N PHE A 48 7.96 5.38 -0.97
CA PHE A 48 7.32 4.21 -0.39
C PHE A 48 8.04 3.80 0.89
N ILE A 49 7.24 3.52 1.91
CA ILE A 49 7.69 2.95 3.18
C ILE A 49 6.91 1.66 3.40
N LEU A 50 7.62 0.59 3.72
CA LEU A 50 7.02 -0.67 4.13
C LEU A 50 7.25 -0.85 5.63
N ARG A 51 6.16 -1.11 6.35
CA ARG A 51 6.20 -1.57 7.74
C ARG A 51 5.67 -2.98 7.84
N TYR A 52 6.33 -3.83 8.61
CA TYR A 52 5.94 -5.24 8.72
C TYR A 52 6.37 -5.89 10.02
N ALA A 53 5.64 -6.92 10.44
CA ALA A 53 6.06 -7.84 11.49
C ALA A 53 5.28 -9.15 11.38
N GLN A 54 5.80 -10.21 11.99
CA GLN A 54 5.00 -11.38 12.31
C GLN A 54 4.24 -11.11 13.62
N THR A 55 3.02 -10.59 13.52
CA THR A 55 2.24 -10.18 14.71
C THR A 55 1.72 -11.36 15.53
N THR A 56 1.51 -12.51 14.88
CA THR A 56 1.22 -13.80 15.51
C THR A 56 1.89 -14.90 14.69
N PRO A 57 2.19 -16.08 15.27
CA PRO A 57 2.80 -17.19 14.53
C PRO A 57 2.01 -17.51 13.26
N GLY A 58 2.69 -17.47 12.11
CA GLY A 58 2.09 -17.71 10.79
C GLY A 58 1.32 -16.54 10.16
N THR A 59 1.14 -15.41 10.86
CA THR A 59 0.46 -14.23 10.33
C THR A 59 1.40 -13.04 10.25
N TRP A 60 1.60 -12.55 9.03
CA TRP A 60 2.40 -11.37 8.75
C TRP A 60 1.50 -10.17 8.48
N SER A 61 1.80 -9.07 9.17
CA SER A 61 1.08 -7.81 9.05
C SER A 61 1.92 -6.81 8.30
N PHE A 62 1.29 -6.07 7.39
CA PHE A 62 1.94 -5.11 6.52
C PHE A 62 1.21 -3.78 6.51
N ILE A 63 1.99 -2.70 6.47
CA ILE A 63 1.52 -1.35 6.15
C ILE A 63 2.45 -0.80 5.07
N LEU A 64 1.93 -0.64 3.87
CA LEU A 64 2.62 0.07 2.79
C LEU A 64 2.09 1.50 2.73
N SER A 65 2.97 2.49 2.82
CA SER A 65 2.59 3.89 2.66
C SER A 65 3.35 4.58 1.54
N ALA A 66 2.69 5.56 0.93
CA ALA A 66 3.25 6.42 -0.10
C ALA A 66 2.37 7.69 -0.25
N PRO A 67 2.85 8.75 -0.92
CA PRO A 67 2.07 9.96 -1.12
C PRO A 67 0.75 9.69 -1.87
N ASP A 68 -0.34 10.29 -1.39
CA ASP A 68 -1.63 10.23 -2.07
C ASP A 68 -1.66 11.20 -3.26
N ASN A 69 -1.31 10.67 -4.42
CA ASN A 69 -1.28 11.41 -5.68
C ASN A 69 -2.50 11.11 -6.57
N ASN A 70 -3.61 10.63 -6.00
CA ASN A 70 -4.76 10.14 -6.76
C ASN A 70 -4.36 9.04 -7.78
N ALA A 71 -3.56 8.10 -7.30
CA ALA A 71 -3.06 6.94 -8.03
C ALA A 71 -3.15 5.71 -7.12
N TYR A 72 -3.20 4.51 -7.71
CA TYR A 72 -3.05 3.30 -6.91
C TYR A 72 -1.59 3.10 -6.50
N ILE A 73 -1.39 2.40 -5.38
CA ILE A 73 -0.09 1.88 -4.95
C ILE A 73 -0.20 0.36 -4.83
N SER A 74 0.91 -0.34 -4.99
CA SER A 74 0.92 -1.80 -4.95
C SER A 74 2.22 -2.38 -4.41
N VAL A 75 2.11 -3.60 -3.90
CA VAL A 75 3.23 -4.47 -3.52
C VAL A 75 2.98 -5.89 -4.03
N GLY A 76 3.94 -6.44 -4.77
CA GLY A 76 3.96 -7.81 -5.27
C GLY A 76 4.97 -8.67 -4.53
N PHE A 77 4.61 -9.93 -4.25
CA PHE A 77 5.44 -10.93 -3.57
C PHE A 77 6.02 -11.90 -4.60
N SER A 78 7.19 -11.56 -5.13
CA SER A 78 7.80 -12.25 -6.27
C SER A 78 8.76 -13.35 -5.83
N SER A 79 8.91 -14.38 -6.66
CA SER A 79 9.94 -15.40 -6.48
C SER A 79 11.31 -14.99 -7.05
N ASN A 80 11.33 -14.05 -7.99
CA ASN A 80 12.51 -13.72 -8.80
C ASN A 80 12.68 -12.21 -9.08
N GLY A 81 11.90 -11.36 -8.41
CA GLY A 81 11.91 -9.91 -8.62
C GLY A 81 11.29 -9.44 -9.93
N ARG A 82 10.57 -10.32 -10.64
CA ARG A 82 9.84 -9.98 -11.87
C ARG A 82 8.33 -9.95 -11.63
N MET A 83 7.66 -9.07 -12.37
CA MET A 83 6.22 -8.86 -12.27
C MET A 83 5.43 -10.10 -12.67
N VAL A 84 5.73 -10.69 -13.83
CA VAL A 84 4.98 -11.84 -14.36
C VAL A 84 5.15 -13.06 -13.44
N GLY A 85 4.03 -13.68 -13.07
CA GLY A 85 3.96 -14.81 -12.14
C GLY A 85 3.93 -14.41 -10.66
N THR A 86 3.68 -13.13 -10.35
CA THR A 86 3.65 -12.62 -8.97
C THR A 86 2.23 -12.42 -8.47
N SER A 87 1.99 -12.69 -7.19
CA SER A 87 0.77 -12.24 -6.50
C SER A 87 1.01 -10.87 -5.86
N ALA A 88 0.08 -9.94 -6.04
CA ALA A 88 0.21 -8.57 -5.59
C ALA A 88 -1.03 -8.06 -4.86
N ILE A 89 -0.84 -7.09 -3.99
CA ILE A 89 -1.91 -6.30 -3.38
C ILE A 89 -1.80 -4.89 -3.94
N ALA A 90 -2.90 -4.35 -4.44
CA ALA A 90 -2.98 -2.97 -4.87
C ALA A 90 -4.17 -2.27 -4.21
N GLY A 91 -3.98 -0.99 -3.91
CA GLY A 91 -5.01 -0.18 -3.26
C GLY A 91 -4.97 1.28 -3.66
N TRP A 92 -6.14 1.91 -3.57
CA TRP A 92 -6.36 3.32 -3.89
C TRP A 92 -7.55 3.88 -3.10
N VAL A 93 -7.63 5.19 -3.01
CA VAL A 93 -8.78 5.89 -2.43
C VAL A 93 -9.48 6.67 -3.54
N ASN A 94 -10.78 6.44 -3.70
CA ASN A 94 -11.58 7.23 -4.64
C ASN A 94 -11.77 8.63 -4.08
N SER A 95 -11.77 9.67 -4.94
CA SER A 95 -12.00 11.05 -4.50
C SER A 95 -13.32 11.17 -3.71
N GLY A 96 -13.23 11.41 -2.41
CA GLY A 96 -14.38 11.51 -1.51
C GLY A 96 -15.13 10.20 -1.26
N GLY A 97 -14.59 9.05 -1.70
CA GLY A 97 -15.20 7.73 -1.58
C GLY A 97 -14.39 6.77 -0.69
N PRO A 98 -14.88 5.52 -0.51
CA PRO A 98 -14.16 4.52 0.27
C PRO A 98 -12.85 4.12 -0.42
N GLY A 99 -11.89 3.70 0.41
CA GLY A 99 -10.68 3.02 -0.03
C GLY A 99 -11.00 1.64 -0.60
N VAL A 100 -10.27 1.23 -1.63
CA VAL A 100 -10.38 -0.09 -2.27
C VAL A 100 -9.02 -0.75 -2.21
N VAL A 101 -8.99 -2.00 -1.74
CA VAL A 101 -7.80 -2.86 -1.76
C VAL A 101 -8.18 -4.20 -2.36
N LYS A 102 -7.34 -4.70 -3.27
CA LYS A 102 -7.56 -5.98 -3.96
C LYS A 102 -6.26 -6.74 -4.14
N GLN A 103 -6.39 -8.06 -4.15
CA GLN A 103 -5.33 -8.94 -4.62
C GLN A 103 -5.39 -9.09 -6.14
N TYR A 104 -4.23 -9.30 -6.76
CA TYR A 104 -4.08 -9.55 -8.19
C TYR A 104 -3.07 -10.67 -8.42
N TYR A 105 -3.34 -11.51 -9.42
CA TYR A 105 -2.33 -12.37 -10.01
C TYR A 105 -1.78 -11.69 -11.26
N LEU A 106 -0.47 -11.46 -11.32
CA LEU A 106 0.17 -10.76 -12.43
C LEU A 106 0.61 -11.78 -13.50
N GLY A 107 -0.33 -12.28 -14.31
CA GLY A 107 -0.08 -13.35 -15.29
C GLY A 107 0.65 -12.91 -16.56
N GLY A 108 0.73 -11.59 -16.81
CA GLY A 108 1.34 -11.01 -17.99
C GLY A 108 1.63 -9.52 -17.79
N THR A 109 1.93 -8.82 -18.89
CA THR A 109 2.21 -7.37 -18.87
C THR A 109 1.00 -6.53 -19.24
N GLY A 110 -0.05 -7.16 -19.79
CA GLY A 110 -1.31 -6.50 -20.11
C GLY A 110 -2.20 -6.37 -18.87
N SER A 111 -3.04 -5.33 -18.86
CA SER A 111 -4.05 -5.14 -17.81
C SER A 111 -4.96 -6.36 -17.68
N GLY A 112 -5.44 -6.91 -18.80
CA GLY A 112 -6.30 -8.10 -18.83
C GLY A 112 -5.64 -9.38 -18.31
N ASP A 113 -4.31 -9.45 -18.25
CA ASP A 113 -3.57 -10.58 -17.68
C ASP A 113 -3.36 -10.43 -16.16
N CYS A 114 -3.89 -9.35 -15.58
CA CYS A 114 -3.78 -9.02 -14.17
C CYS A 114 -5.16 -8.93 -13.50
N PRO A 115 -5.92 -10.05 -13.43
CA PRO A 115 -7.28 -10.03 -12.90
C PRO A 115 -7.34 -9.65 -11.42
N PRO A 116 -8.31 -8.80 -11.03
CA PRO A 116 -8.59 -8.53 -9.62
C PRO A 116 -9.12 -9.77 -8.92
N ASP A 117 -8.94 -9.79 -7.60
CA ASP A 117 -9.42 -10.82 -6.67
C ASP A 117 -8.85 -12.24 -6.96
N GLN A 118 -7.69 -12.30 -7.61
CA GLN A 118 -6.92 -13.52 -7.86
C GLN A 118 -5.51 -13.43 -7.27
N GLY A 119 -4.87 -14.56 -7.04
CA GLY A 119 -3.52 -14.65 -6.48
C GLY A 119 -3.36 -15.77 -5.47
N GLU A 120 -2.14 -15.97 -4.99
CA GLU A 120 -1.73 -17.05 -4.10
C GLU A 120 -1.54 -16.60 -2.64
N LEU A 121 -1.66 -15.30 -2.35
CA LEU A 121 -1.58 -14.82 -0.97
C LEU A 121 -2.82 -15.25 -0.20
N THR A 122 -2.60 -15.97 0.90
CA THR A 122 -3.68 -16.34 1.83
C THR A 122 -3.97 -15.16 2.73
N LEU A 123 -4.92 -14.31 2.33
CA LEU A 123 -5.28 -13.11 3.08
C LEU A 123 -6.06 -13.45 4.36
N VAL A 124 -5.74 -12.76 5.46
CA VAL A 124 -6.59 -12.81 6.66
C VAL A 124 -7.89 -12.09 6.35
N LYS A 125 -9.03 -12.72 6.66
CA LYS A 125 -10.35 -12.16 6.41
C LYS A 125 -10.50 -10.79 7.08
N GLU A 126 -11.07 -9.82 6.36
CA GLU A 126 -11.34 -8.46 6.86
C GLU A 126 -10.08 -7.68 7.32
N SER A 127 -8.88 -8.11 6.90
CA SER A 127 -7.61 -7.45 7.29
C SER A 127 -7.14 -6.37 6.32
N MET A 128 -7.73 -6.32 5.12
CA MET A 128 -7.31 -5.39 4.06
C MET A 128 -8.06 -4.07 4.15
N MET A 129 -7.33 -2.97 4.15
CA MET A 129 -7.90 -1.63 4.06
C MET A 129 -6.90 -0.63 3.48
N ILE A 130 -7.38 0.49 2.96
CA ILE A 130 -6.54 1.63 2.61
C ILE A 130 -7.21 2.91 3.05
N ILE A 131 -6.42 3.80 3.64
CA ILE A 131 -6.85 5.14 4.04
C ILE A 131 -5.92 6.20 3.49
N SER A 132 -6.49 7.35 3.16
CA SER A 132 -5.73 8.56 2.89
C SER A 132 -5.74 9.42 4.15
N GLN A 133 -4.56 9.72 4.68
CA GLN A 133 -4.39 10.55 5.87
C GLN A 133 -3.16 11.42 5.71
N SER A 134 -3.29 12.73 6.01
CA SER A 134 -2.18 13.70 5.94
C SER A 134 -1.45 13.70 4.59
N SER A 135 -2.18 13.49 3.48
CA SER A 135 -1.64 13.38 2.10
C SER A 135 -0.80 12.12 1.83
N ASN A 136 -0.94 11.06 2.63
CA ASN A 136 -0.36 9.75 2.37
C ASN A 136 -1.44 8.67 2.34
N LEU A 137 -1.28 7.72 1.43
CA LEU A 137 -1.99 6.46 1.47
C LEU A 137 -1.32 5.52 2.48
N TYR A 138 -2.12 4.76 3.21
CA TYR A 138 -1.68 3.67 4.07
C TYR A 138 -2.49 2.43 3.74
N MET A 139 -1.89 1.52 2.99
CA MET A 139 -2.47 0.23 2.62
C MET A 139 -2.06 -0.81 3.65
N VAL A 140 -3.05 -1.31 4.38
CA VAL A 140 -2.90 -2.24 5.50
C VAL A 140 -3.46 -3.59 5.07
N PHE A 141 -2.74 -4.68 5.34
CA PHE A 141 -3.21 -6.02 5.09
C PHE A 141 -2.44 -7.05 5.93
N GLN A 142 -3.04 -8.23 6.12
CA GLN A 142 -2.36 -9.37 6.73
C GLN A 142 -2.44 -10.59 5.82
N ILE A 143 -1.38 -11.39 5.80
CA ILE A 143 -1.32 -12.68 5.12
C ILE A 143 -0.98 -13.79 6.11
N ASN A 144 -1.55 -14.95 5.89
CA ASN A 144 -1.17 -16.19 6.53
C ASN A 144 -0.19 -16.96 5.66
N THR A 145 0.83 -17.53 6.28
CA THR A 145 1.83 -18.36 5.61
C THR A 145 2.42 -19.34 6.61
N THR A 146 2.67 -20.57 6.16
CA THR A 146 3.34 -21.60 6.97
C THR A 146 4.85 -21.38 7.07
N ALA A 147 5.40 -20.54 6.18
CA ALA A 147 6.80 -20.12 6.15
C ALA A 147 6.89 -18.58 6.15
N GLN A 148 8.09 -18.04 5.94
CA GLN A 148 8.27 -16.59 5.76
C GLN A 148 7.69 -16.12 4.39
N PRO A 149 7.15 -14.89 4.30
CA PRO A 149 6.74 -14.29 3.04
C PRO A 149 7.88 -14.20 2.04
N LYS A 150 7.56 -14.10 0.74
CA LYS A 150 8.56 -13.90 -0.30
C LYS A 150 9.33 -12.61 -0.04
N THR A 151 10.66 -12.67 -0.12
CA THR A 151 11.56 -11.55 0.20
C THR A 151 11.77 -10.59 -0.97
N GLN A 152 11.59 -11.05 -2.22
CA GLN A 152 11.65 -10.18 -3.39
C GLN A 152 10.31 -9.47 -3.56
N LEU A 153 10.27 -8.19 -3.19
CA LEU A 153 9.06 -7.38 -3.28
C LEU A 153 9.13 -6.43 -4.47
N ILE A 154 7.99 -6.26 -5.15
CA ILE A 154 7.85 -5.35 -6.29
C ILE A 154 6.88 -4.25 -5.89
N TYR A 155 7.32 -3.01 -5.91
CA TYR A 155 6.44 -1.87 -5.69
C TYR A 155 6.11 -1.21 -7.01
N ALA A 156 4.87 -0.73 -7.13
CA ALA A 156 4.48 0.06 -8.29
C ALA A 156 3.49 1.14 -7.90
N VAL A 157 3.55 2.25 -8.63
CA VAL A 157 2.62 3.37 -8.53
C VAL A 157 1.86 3.52 -9.84
N GLY A 158 0.55 3.65 -9.73
CA GLY A 158 -0.34 3.84 -10.86
C GLY A 158 -0.21 5.20 -11.55
N PRO A 159 -0.84 5.35 -12.72
CA PRO A 159 -1.00 6.64 -13.35
C PRO A 159 -1.96 7.53 -12.53
N LYS A 160 -1.57 8.79 -12.33
CA LYS A 160 -2.40 9.80 -11.66
C LYS A 160 -3.74 9.97 -12.39
N ASN A 161 -4.83 10.11 -11.62
CA ASN A 161 -6.20 10.30 -12.09
C ASN A 161 -6.74 9.16 -12.98
N ARG A 162 -6.09 7.99 -12.97
CA ARG A 162 -6.54 6.78 -13.67
C ARG A 162 -6.63 5.65 -12.66
N LEU A 163 -7.56 5.78 -11.73
CA LEU A 163 -7.85 4.75 -10.74
C LEU A 163 -8.64 3.61 -11.38
N PRO A 164 -8.42 2.35 -10.94
CA PRO A 164 -9.27 1.23 -11.35
C PRO A 164 -10.73 1.49 -10.94
N SER A 165 -11.68 1.13 -11.80
CA SER A 165 -13.11 1.28 -11.51
C SER A 165 -13.84 -0.03 -11.75
N SER A 166 -15.06 -0.18 -11.22
CA SER A 166 -15.93 -1.29 -11.60
C SER A 166 -16.40 -1.21 -13.06
N SER A 167 -16.31 -0.02 -13.66
CA SER A 167 -16.74 0.27 -15.03
C SER A 167 -15.66 0.11 -16.09
N SER A 168 -14.38 -0.03 -15.72
CA SER A 168 -13.36 -0.43 -16.69
C SER A 168 -13.73 -1.80 -17.27
N SER A 169 -13.42 -2.02 -18.55
CA SER A 169 -13.73 -3.26 -19.27
C SER A 169 -13.19 -4.47 -18.52
N GLY A 170 -14.08 -5.14 -17.75
CA GLY A 170 -13.76 -6.30 -16.90
C GLY A 170 -13.79 -6.04 -15.38
N GLY A 171 -14.06 -4.82 -14.91
CA GLY A 171 -14.05 -4.46 -13.50
C GLY A 171 -12.74 -3.78 -13.09
N TYR A 172 -12.32 -3.96 -11.83
CA TYR A 172 -11.20 -3.27 -11.17
C TYR A 172 -9.80 -3.66 -11.69
N TYR A 173 -9.62 -3.88 -12.98
CA TYR A 173 -8.33 -4.13 -13.59
C TYR A 173 -7.39 -2.93 -13.44
N LEU A 174 -6.12 -3.19 -13.15
CA LEU A 174 -5.12 -2.13 -12.97
C LEU A 174 -4.71 -1.54 -14.32
N PRO A 175 -4.76 -0.21 -14.51
CA PRO A 175 -4.05 0.40 -15.62
C PRO A 175 -2.54 0.20 -15.44
N GLN A 176 -1.78 0.25 -16.55
CA GLN A 176 -0.33 0.10 -16.48
C GLN A 176 0.29 1.11 -15.52
N HIS A 177 1.14 0.62 -14.61
CA HIS A 177 1.85 1.46 -13.65
C HIS A 177 2.68 2.53 -14.35
N LYS A 178 2.82 3.69 -13.71
CA LYS A 178 3.69 4.77 -14.18
C LYS A 178 5.16 4.42 -13.96
N ASP A 179 5.46 3.76 -12.85
CA ASP A 179 6.81 3.44 -12.41
C ASP A 179 6.79 2.21 -11.51
N THR A 180 7.90 1.50 -11.40
CA THR A 180 8.05 0.31 -10.56
C THR A 180 9.49 0.10 -10.10
N VAL A 181 9.67 -0.56 -8.96
CA VAL A 181 10.97 -1.03 -8.48
C VAL A 181 10.84 -2.42 -7.84
N SER A 182 11.86 -3.26 -7.98
CA SER A 182 12.00 -4.50 -7.22
C SER A 182 13.06 -4.32 -6.13
N THR A 183 12.76 -4.75 -4.91
CA THR A 183 13.71 -4.76 -3.79
C THR A 183 13.70 -6.10 -3.07
N SER A 184 14.69 -6.30 -2.19
CA SER A 184 14.73 -7.44 -1.29
C SER A 184 14.50 -6.97 0.14
N ILE A 185 13.65 -7.67 0.89
CA ILE A 185 13.39 -7.43 2.32
C ILE A 185 14.03 -8.53 3.16
N ASN A 186 14.62 -8.12 4.29
CA ASN A 186 15.10 -9.03 5.31
C ASN A 186 14.16 -9.03 6.52
N TYR A 187 13.29 -10.03 6.57
CA TYR A 187 12.29 -10.18 7.62
C TYR A 187 12.85 -10.56 9.00
N VAL A 188 14.15 -10.83 9.14
CA VAL A 188 14.80 -11.30 10.40
C VAL A 188 14.71 -10.27 11.54
N ASN A 189 14.46 -8.99 11.23
CA ASN A 189 14.30 -7.94 12.24
C ASN A 189 12.85 -7.68 12.67
N GLY A 190 11.86 -8.37 12.08
CA GLY A 190 10.43 -8.17 12.32
C GLY A 190 9.83 -8.95 13.49
N ASN A 191 10.55 -9.00 14.63
CA ASN A 191 10.16 -9.68 15.87
C ASN A 191 9.35 -8.81 16.82
#